data_AF-A0A317SNZ4-F1
#
_entry.id   AF-A0A317SNZ4-F1
#
_cell.length_a   1.000
_cell.length_b   1.000
_cell.length_c   1.000
_cell.angle_alpha   90.00
_cell.angle_beta   90.00
_cell.angle_gamma   90.00
#
_symmetry.space_group_name_H-M   'P 1'
#
loop_
_entity.id
_entity.type
_entity.pdbx_description
1 polymer ?
#
loop_
_entity_poly.entity_id
_entity_poly.type
_entity_poly.pdbx_seq_one_letter_code
_entity_poly.pdbx_strand_id
1 'polypeptide(L)'
;MSMYYATLLTYSDRQTKLFSKARTHPSILTGLYNKLNCQHLLIPHPIGDGKRRPPLPALTIDGFEHWMLIQVLLNPDEEYQNLTSFLQAPNRVVIDSTTQRPIPTTSIPRSAFPSAPNDWVVKRYGGLLEKALNSTVGRAEEIEEIPDIEGARKELAYFKQRSTETQSETHKTQAELVSTRKELDWIKTKLTGAQSDEESTRKRLAEKDGEMEYLRKRLAETQAELDSSKTEVEGLRRLNAARSGSVSSVSSVGTPQPAPPPPPPTAVLDP
;
A
#
# COMPACT_ATOMS: atom_id res chain seq x y z
N MET A 1 36.06 16.15 17.93
CA MET A 1 37.38 15.64 17.46
C MET A 1 37.71 16.07 16.04
N SER A 2 37.26 15.36 14.98
CA SER A 2 37.64 15.66 13.59
C SER A 2 37.41 17.11 13.20
N MET A 3 36.20 17.65 13.42
CA MET A 3 35.87 19.06 13.15
C MET A 3 36.62 20.09 14.00
N TYR A 4 37.15 19.72 15.17
CA TYR A 4 37.91 20.63 16.04
C TYR A 4 39.33 20.80 15.48
N TYR A 5 40.05 19.68 15.34
CA TYR A 5 41.42 19.71 14.86
C TYR A 5 41.52 19.97 13.34
N ALA A 6 40.54 19.58 12.51
CA ALA A 6 40.58 19.78 11.05
C ALA A 6 40.55 21.25 10.60
N THR A 7 40.18 22.17 11.49
CA THR A 7 40.21 23.62 11.24
C THR A 7 41.41 24.33 11.86
N LEU A 8 42.31 23.62 12.54
CA LEU A 8 43.62 24.16 12.84
C LEU A 8 44.46 24.10 11.55
N LEU A 9 44.70 25.25 10.93
CA LEU A 9 45.57 25.41 9.74
C LEU A 9 46.95 24.78 9.97
N THR A 10 47.41 24.78 11.21
CA THR A 10 48.48 23.94 11.72
C THR A 10 47.92 23.03 12.82
N TYR A 11 47.49 21.82 12.47
CA TYR A 11 47.56 20.71 13.43
C TYR A 11 48.99 20.66 13.98
N SER A 12 49.16 20.50 15.29
CA SER A 12 50.45 20.05 15.80
C SER A 12 50.77 18.67 15.19
N ASP A 13 52.03 18.49 14.79
CA ASP A 13 52.54 17.32 14.05
C ASP A 13 52.16 15.99 14.72
N ARG A 14 52.06 16.00 16.05
CA ARG A 14 51.58 14.89 16.89
C ARG A 14 50.13 14.51 16.56
N GLN A 15 49.20 15.45 16.63
CA GLN A 15 47.77 15.21 16.37
C GLN A 15 47.56 14.75 14.91
N THR A 16 48.29 15.32 13.94
CA THR A 16 48.27 14.86 12.53
C THR A 16 48.66 13.39 12.42
N LYS A 17 49.79 13.01 13.05
CA LYS A 17 50.30 11.62 13.06
C LYS A 17 49.33 10.66 13.75
N LEU A 18 48.65 11.09 14.82
CA LEU A 18 47.66 10.24 15.49
C LEU A 18 46.46 9.98 14.59
N PHE A 19 45.80 11.03 14.07
CA PHE A 19 44.55 10.87 13.34
C PHE A 19 44.75 10.25 11.94
N SER A 20 45.89 10.47 11.29
CA SER A 20 46.26 9.75 10.06
C SER A 20 46.46 8.25 10.32
N LYS A 21 47.24 7.89 11.35
CA LYS A 21 47.45 6.49 11.75
C LYS A 21 46.17 5.81 12.24
N ALA A 22 45.29 6.55 12.89
CA ALA A 22 43.98 6.06 13.33
C ALA A 22 43.02 5.73 12.18
N ARG A 23 43.10 6.47 11.06
CA ARG A 23 42.36 6.12 9.82
C ARG A 23 42.80 4.76 9.27
N THR A 24 44.07 4.39 9.47
CA THR A 24 44.60 3.08 9.08
C THR A 24 44.38 1.99 10.13
N HIS A 25 44.31 2.34 11.43
CA HIS A 25 44.10 1.36 12.50
C HIS A 25 43.26 1.92 13.67
N PRO A 26 41.93 1.76 13.65
CA PRO A 26 41.02 2.42 14.59
C PRO A 26 41.21 2.02 16.07
N SER A 27 41.72 0.82 16.36
CA SER A 27 41.91 0.37 17.74
C SER A 27 42.95 1.19 18.52
N ILE A 28 43.82 1.95 17.83
CA ILE A 28 44.73 2.92 18.45
C ILE A 28 43.92 4.03 19.16
N LEU A 29 42.86 4.54 18.53
CA LEU A 29 41.96 5.52 19.16
C LEU A 29 41.08 4.87 20.22
N THR A 30 40.51 3.68 19.96
CA THR A 30 39.73 2.95 20.98
C THR A 30 40.55 2.73 22.26
N GLY A 31 41.80 2.27 22.12
CA GLY A 31 42.73 2.06 23.23
C GLY A 31 43.16 3.36 23.91
N LEU A 32 43.29 4.47 23.18
CA LEU A 32 43.57 5.78 23.75
C LEU A 32 42.38 6.32 24.54
N TYR A 33 41.18 6.33 23.95
CA TYR A 33 39.94 6.78 24.60
C TYR A 33 39.62 5.95 25.84
N ASN A 34 39.79 4.61 25.79
CA ASN A 34 39.63 3.75 26.97
C ASN A 34 40.62 4.13 28.10
N LYS A 35 41.89 4.38 27.79
CA LYS A 35 42.90 4.79 28.80
C LYS A 35 42.66 6.19 29.37
N LEU A 36 42.07 7.08 28.58
CA LEU A 36 41.65 8.42 28.99
C LEU A 36 40.24 8.44 29.59
N ASN A 37 39.54 7.29 29.67
CA ASN A 37 38.15 7.20 30.11
C ASN A 37 37.16 8.09 29.32
N CYS A 38 37.45 8.34 28.03
CA CYS A 38 36.59 9.12 27.15
C CYS A 38 35.49 8.24 26.52
N GLN A 39 34.24 8.61 26.76
CA GLN A 39 33.07 7.94 26.16
C GLN A 39 33.07 8.11 24.64
N HIS A 40 32.89 7.02 23.91
CA HIS A 40 32.89 7.02 22.46
C HIS A 40 31.92 5.98 21.89
N LEU A 41 31.49 6.22 20.66
CA LEU A 41 30.66 5.34 19.87
C LEU A 41 31.47 4.81 18.67
N LEU A 42 31.15 3.60 18.22
CA LEU A 42 31.75 3.00 17.04
C LEU A 42 30.89 3.36 15.82
N ILE A 43 31.41 4.24 14.95
CA ILE A 43 30.73 4.60 13.70
C ILE A 43 30.95 3.48 12.68
N PRO A 44 29.89 2.81 12.21
CA PRO A 44 30.00 1.82 11.13
C PRO A 44 30.35 2.52 9.81
N HIS A 45 31.25 1.92 9.03
CA HIS A 45 31.49 2.40 7.66
C HIS A 45 30.28 2.06 6.76
N PRO A 46 29.91 2.96 5.83
CA PRO A 46 28.88 2.65 4.83
C PRO A 46 29.31 1.46 3.95
N ILE A 47 28.35 0.61 3.59
CA ILE A 47 28.58 -0.66 2.88
C ILE A 47 28.80 -0.40 1.37
N GLY A 48 29.87 0.33 1.03
CA GLY A 48 30.10 0.88 -0.30
C GLY A 48 31.06 0.09 -1.21
N ASP A 49 32.16 -0.43 -0.67
CA ASP A 49 33.30 -0.96 -1.44
C ASP A 49 33.55 -2.48 -1.24
N GLY A 50 32.63 -3.18 -0.55
CA GLY A 50 32.77 -4.59 -0.18
C GLY A 50 33.78 -4.85 0.96
N LYS A 51 34.67 -3.90 1.25
CA LYS A 51 35.71 -4.02 2.27
C LYS A 51 35.21 -3.44 3.59
N ARG A 52 34.79 -4.31 4.52
CA ARG A 52 34.41 -3.89 5.88
C ARG A 52 35.64 -3.33 6.62
N ARG A 53 35.83 -2.02 6.56
CA ARG A 53 36.82 -1.32 7.38
C ARG A 53 36.38 -1.39 8.86
N PRO A 54 37.31 -1.58 9.80
CA PRO A 54 36.99 -1.51 11.23
C PRO A 54 36.26 -0.21 11.56
N PRO A 55 35.26 -0.24 12.47
CA PRO A 55 34.44 0.93 12.78
C PRO A 55 35.30 2.01 13.44
N LEU A 56 35.03 3.27 13.10
CA LEU A 56 35.81 4.40 13.60
C LEU A 56 35.28 4.83 14.97
N PRO A 57 36.10 4.83 16.04
CA PRO A 57 35.68 5.36 17.33
C PRO A 57 35.58 6.88 17.26
N ALA A 58 34.39 7.40 17.54
CA ALA A 58 34.11 8.82 17.63
C ALA A 58 33.66 9.16 19.05
N LEU A 59 34.28 10.17 19.67
CA LEU A 59 33.86 10.65 20.98
C LEU A 59 32.40 11.12 20.95
N THR A 60 31.66 10.81 22.01
CA THR A 60 30.38 11.47 22.31
C THR A 60 30.62 12.93 22.70
N ILE A 61 29.55 13.67 23.03
CA ILE A 61 29.68 15.03 23.59
C ILE A 61 30.45 14.95 24.92
N ASP A 62 29.94 14.17 25.88
CA ASP A 62 30.55 13.95 27.20
C ASP A 62 32.01 13.46 27.10
N GLY A 63 32.28 12.54 26.16
CA GLY A 63 33.63 12.04 25.91
C GLY A 63 34.56 13.09 25.31
N PHE A 64 34.05 14.01 24.47
CA PHE A 64 34.80 15.15 23.94
C PHE A 64 35.06 16.20 25.02
N GLU A 65 34.10 16.48 25.90
CA GLU A 65 34.29 17.34 27.07
C GLU A 65 35.38 16.77 28.00
N HIS A 66 35.31 15.47 28.30
CA HIS A 66 36.32 14.80 29.12
C HIS A 66 37.72 14.84 28.47
N TRP A 67 37.81 14.60 27.16
CA TRP A 67 39.05 14.77 26.40
C TRP A 67 39.58 16.20 26.51
N MET A 68 38.76 17.21 26.25
CA MET A 68 39.17 18.61 26.28
C MET A 68 39.63 19.04 27.68
N LEU A 69 38.96 18.57 28.74
CA LEU A 69 39.40 18.81 30.12
C LEU A 69 40.78 18.22 30.39
N ILE A 70 41.03 16.96 30.00
CA ILE A 70 42.36 16.33 30.15
C ILE A 70 43.41 17.13 29.38
N GLN A 71 43.13 17.52 28.14
CA GLN A 71 44.07 18.28 27.31
C GLN A 71 44.42 19.65 27.91
N VAL A 72 43.43 20.41 28.39
CA VAL A 72 43.64 21.69 29.09
C VAL A 72 44.44 21.53 30.37
N LEU A 73 44.25 20.43 31.10
CA LEU A 73 45.01 20.14 32.32
C LEU A 73 46.42 19.58 32.06
N LEU A 74 46.68 19.05 30.86
CA LEU A 74 48.02 18.60 30.43
C LEU A 74 48.85 19.73 29.84
N ASN A 75 48.29 20.51 28.90
CA ASN A 75 49.01 21.53 28.13
C ASN A 75 48.14 22.82 28.06
N PRO A 76 47.96 23.56 29.17
CA PRO A 76 47.03 24.69 29.23
C PRO A 76 47.35 25.80 28.22
N ASP A 77 48.64 26.09 27.99
CA ASP A 77 49.07 27.09 27.00
C ASP A 77 48.85 26.63 25.55
N GLU A 78 49.10 25.35 25.24
CA GLU A 78 48.90 24.81 23.88
C GLU A 78 47.41 24.80 23.53
N GLU A 79 46.55 24.31 24.43
CA GLU A 79 45.11 24.25 24.16
C GLU A 79 44.43 25.63 24.23
N TYR A 80 44.97 26.58 24.99
CA TYR A 80 44.58 27.99 24.89
C TYR A 80 44.80 28.54 23.46
N GLN A 81 45.98 28.27 22.87
CA GLN A 81 46.27 28.70 21.49
C GLN A 81 45.42 27.95 20.47
N ASN A 82 45.19 26.64 20.65
CA ASN A 82 44.32 25.83 19.78
C ASN A 82 42.87 26.36 19.78
N LEU A 83 42.28 26.59 20.96
CA LEU A 83 40.91 27.09 21.09
C LEU A 83 40.77 28.53 20.57
N THR A 84 41.75 29.39 20.83
CA THR A 84 41.77 30.76 20.28
C THR A 84 41.84 30.73 18.75
N SER A 85 42.74 29.91 18.18
CA SER A 85 42.87 29.73 16.73
C SER A 85 41.60 29.14 16.10
N PHE A 86 40.95 28.20 16.78
CA PHE A 86 39.69 27.60 16.33
C PHE A 86 38.53 28.62 16.27
N LEU A 87 38.43 29.50 17.27
CA LEU A 87 37.40 30.55 17.32
C LEU A 87 37.66 31.70 16.34
N GLN A 88 38.93 31.98 16.01
CA GLN A 88 39.34 33.02 15.06
C GLN A 88 39.34 32.55 13.60
N ALA A 89 39.12 31.26 13.34
CA ALA A 89 39.12 30.72 11.98
C ALA A 89 37.99 31.33 11.12
N PRO A 90 38.26 31.70 9.85
CA PRO A 90 37.26 32.31 8.98
C PRO A 90 36.08 31.36 8.74
N ASN A 91 34.88 31.93 8.61
CA ASN A 91 33.61 31.21 8.41
C ASN A 91 33.21 30.26 9.56
N ARG A 92 33.81 30.37 10.75
CA ARG A 92 33.30 29.72 11.98
C ARG A 92 32.32 30.64 12.71
N VAL A 93 31.13 30.11 12.98
CA VAL A 93 30.19 30.66 13.95
C VAL A 93 29.91 29.56 14.96
N VAL A 94 30.34 29.74 16.21
CA VAL A 94 29.96 28.85 17.32
C VAL A 94 28.73 29.44 17.97
N ILE A 95 27.63 28.70 17.97
CA ILE A 95 26.38 29.10 18.63
C ILE A 95 26.37 28.55 20.05
N ASP A 96 26.11 29.41 21.03
CA ASP A 96 25.79 29.01 22.40
C ASP A 96 24.44 28.26 22.40
N SER A 97 24.45 27.01 22.87
CA SER A 97 23.27 26.15 22.93
C SER A 97 22.15 26.70 23.83
N THR A 98 22.49 27.49 24.84
CA THR A 98 21.54 28.06 25.81
C THR A 98 20.96 29.37 25.33
N THR A 99 21.80 30.30 24.82
CA THR A 99 21.32 31.62 24.38
C THR A 99 20.95 31.69 22.89
N GLN A 100 21.28 30.66 22.10
CA GLN A 100 21.10 30.58 20.63
C GLN A 100 21.76 31.76 19.88
N ARG A 101 22.77 32.38 20.48
CA ARG A 101 23.54 33.49 19.89
C ARG A 101 24.95 33.01 19.51
N PRO A 102 25.59 33.65 18.52
CA PRO A 102 27.02 33.50 18.32
C PRO A 102 27.79 33.83 19.60
N ILE A 103 28.63 32.90 20.05
CA ILE A 103 29.66 33.18 21.04
C ILE A 103 30.57 34.27 20.45
N PRO A 104 30.94 35.32 21.20
CA PRO A 104 31.89 36.31 20.73
C PRO A 104 33.17 35.62 20.22
N THR A 105 33.55 35.89 18.97
CA THR A 105 34.84 35.43 18.39
C THR A 105 36.03 36.16 18.99
N THR A 106 35.78 37.18 19.82
CA THR A 106 36.75 37.84 20.70
C THR A 106 37.38 36.81 21.62
N SER A 107 38.71 36.82 21.69
CA SER A 107 39.53 35.80 22.38
C SER A 107 39.06 35.47 23.80
N ILE A 108 38.92 34.17 24.11
CA ILE A 108 38.88 33.68 25.49
C ILE A 108 40.12 34.24 26.22
N PRO A 109 40.03 34.76 27.45
CA PRO A 109 41.20 35.27 28.14
C PRO A 109 42.08 34.12 28.65
N ARG A 110 43.42 34.28 28.60
CA ARG A 110 44.38 33.27 29.09
C ARG A 110 44.17 32.90 30.56
N SER A 111 43.63 33.81 31.37
CA SER A 111 43.27 33.57 32.77
C SER A 111 42.13 32.57 32.98
N ALA A 112 41.37 32.20 31.95
CA ALA A 112 40.37 31.13 32.02
C ALA A 112 40.99 29.71 32.02
N PHE A 113 42.30 29.60 31.79
CA PHE A 113 43.04 28.33 31.74
C PHE A 113 44.00 28.23 32.92
N PRO A 114 44.33 27.01 33.41
CA PRO A 114 45.33 26.80 34.45
C PRO A 114 46.66 27.53 34.15
N SER A 115 47.33 28.05 35.19
CA SER A 115 48.63 28.71 35.03
C SER A 115 49.78 27.74 34.72
N ALA A 116 49.61 26.46 35.07
CA ALA A 116 50.55 25.38 34.81
C ALA A 116 49.78 24.06 34.61
N PRO A 117 50.40 23.02 34.00
CA PRO A 117 49.86 21.67 33.97
C PRO A 117 49.50 21.13 35.35
N ASN A 118 48.50 20.26 35.44
CA ASN A 118 48.12 19.61 36.69
C ASN A 118 48.96 18.34 36.94
N ASP A 119 49.73 18.32 38.02
CA ASP A 119 50.66 17.23 38.36
C ASP A 119 50.03 15.83 38.37
N TRP A 120 48.79 15.69 38.86
CA TRP A 120 48.11 14.40 38.89
C TRP A 120 47.68 13.96 37.49
N VAL A 121 47.18 14.87 36.66
CA VAL A 121 46.81 14.59 35.26
C VAL A 121 48.06 14.25 34.45
N VAL A 122 49.15 14.99 34.62
CA VAL A 122 50.46 14.72 34.00
C VAL A 122 50.99 13.35 34.42
N LYS A 123 50.94 13.01 35.72
CA LYS A 123 51.38 11.69 36.22
C LYS A 123 50.52 10.54 35.69
N ARG A 124 49.19 10.74 35.55
CA ARG A 124 48.24 9.69 35.18
C ARG A 124 48.11 9.49 33.67
N TYR A 125 48.09 10.58 32.90
CA TYR A 125 47.77 10.59 31.47
C TYR A 125 48.93 11.12 30.59
N GLY A 126 49.98 11.67 31.19
CA GLY A 126 51.17 12.14 30.48
C GLY A 126 51.80 11.07 29.61
N GLY A 127 52.14 11.44 28.37
CA GLY A 127 52.72 10.54 27.38
C GLY A 127 51.80 9.43 26.88
N LEU A 128 50.51 9.36 27.25
CA LEU A 128 49.57 8.41 26.64
C LEU A 128 49.37 8.71 25.15
N LEU A 129 49.34 10.00 24.77
CA LEU A 129 49.32 10.44 23.38
C LEU A 129 50.55 9.92 22.62
N GLU A 130 51.76 10.11 23.17
CA GLU A 130 53.01 9.60 22.59
C GLU A 130 53.05 8.08 22.50
N LYS A 131 52.51 7.37 23.50
CA LYS A 131 52.39 5.91 23.49
C LYS A 131 51.40 5.42 22.42
N ALA A 132 50.32 6.15 22.17
CA ALA A 132 49.38 5.85 21.08
C ALA A 132 50.02 6.14 19.71
N LEU A 133 50.73 7.26 19.56
CA LEU A 133 51.49 7.62 18.37
C LEU A 133 52.53 6.57 18.00
N ASN A 134 53.32 6.13 18.97
CA ASN A 134 54.40 5.16 18.80
C ASN A 134 53.91 3.70 18.79
N SER A 135 52.61 3.45 19.03
CA SER A 135 52.06 2.08 19.09
C SER A 135 52.21 1.34 17.76
N THR A 136 52.75 0.13 17.78
CA THR A 136 52.84 -0.78 16.62
C THR A 136 51.65 -1.73 16.50
N VAL A 137 50.64 -1.60 17.36
CA VAL A 137 49.39 -2.38 17.30
C VAL A 137 48.73 -2.14 15.93
N GLY A 138 48.61 -3.20 15.13
CA GLY A 138 48.12 -3.15 13.74
C GLY A 138 49.19 -3.06 12.65
N ARG A 139 50.49 -3.23 12.96
CA ARG A 139 51.56 -3.26 11.93
C ARG A 139 51.75 -4.63 11.26
N ALA A 140 51.10 -5.67 11.76
CA ALA A 140 51.05 -6.99 11.18
C ALA A 140 49.65 -7.59 11.40
N GLU A 141 49.19 -8.29 10.37
CA GLU A 141 48.06 -9.23 10.32
C GLU A 141 46.62 -8.67 10.35
N GLU A 142 45.84 -9.26 9.43
CA GLU A 142 44.37 -9.29 9.31
C GLU A 142 43.59 -7.96 9.32
N ILE A 143 43.49 -7.38 8.11
CA ILE A 143 42.13 -7.15 7.59
C ILE A 143 41.55 -8.56 7.40
N GLU A 144 40.79 -9.03 8.37
CA GLU A 144 40.06 -10.30 8.27
C GLU A 144 39.09 -10.20 7.08
N GLU A 145 39.41 -10.88 5.97
CA GLU A 145 38.49 -11.00 4.84
C GLU A 145 37.34 -11.93 5.25
N ILE A 146 36.37 -11.34 5.96
CA ILE A 146 35.11 -11.97 6.34
C ILE A 146 34.53 -12.64 5.08
N PRO A 147 34.16 -13.94 5.14
CA PRO A 147 33.89 -14.76 3.96
C PRO A 147 32.80 -14.19 3.04
N ASP A 148 32.95 -14.55 1.76
CA ASP A 148 32.34 -13.91 0.60
C ASP A 148 30.85 -13.51 0.76
N ILE A 149 30.63 -12.21 0.95
CA ILE A 149 29.29 -11.60 1.06
C ILE A 149 28.60 -11.51 -0.32
N GLU A 150 29.30 -11.79 -1.43
CA GLU A 150 28.73 -11.75 -2.78
C GLU A 150 27.59 -12.77 -2.97
N GLY A 151 27.64 -13.92 -2.28
CA GLY A 151 26.51 -14.86 -2.22
C GLY A 151 25.25 -14.20 -1.66
N ALA A 152 25.37 -13.57 -0.48
CA ALA A 152 24.27 -12.85 0.16
C ALA A 152 23.79 -11.62 -0.65
N ARG A 153 24.68 -10.97 -1.41
CA ARG A 153 24.31 -9.89 -2.35
C ARG A 153 23.49 -10.41 -3.52
N LYS A 154 23.86 -11.54 -4.10
CA LYS A 154 23.12 -12.21 -5.18
C LYS A 154 21.75 -12.68 -4.71
N GLU A 155 21.66 -13.27 -3.51
CA GLU A 155 20.37 -13.62 -2.90
C GLU A 155 19.50 -12.38 -2.65
N LEU A 156 20.05 -11.30 -2.08
CA LEU A 156 19.29 -10.07 -1.86
C LEU A 156 18.79 -9.45 -3.18
N ALA A 157 19.60 -9.47 -4.23
CA ALA A 157 19.19 -9.02 -5.57
C ALA A 157 18.07 -9.90 -6.15
N TYR A 158 18.19 -11.22 -6.04
CA TYR A 158 17.18 -12.19 -6.44
C TYR A 158 15.84 -11.99 -5.70
N PHE A 159 15.88 -11.88 -4.36
CA PHE A 159 14.69 -11.63 -3.55
C PHE A 159 14.05 -10.28 -3.87
N LYS A 160 14.84 -9.23 -4.13
CA LYS A 160 14.33 -7.92 -4.52
C LYS A 160 13.63 -7.97 -5.88
N GLN A 161 14.23 -8.63 -6.87
CA GLN A 161 13.60 -8.83 -8.18
C GLN A 161 12.29 -9.61 -8.07
N ARG A 162 12.30 -10.74 -7.35
CA ARG A 162 11.11 -11.58 -7.14
C ARG A 162 9.99 -10.83 -6.41
N SER A 163 10.34 -9.99 -5.43
CA SER A 163 9.40 -9.11 -4.74
C SER A 163 8.74 -8.10 -5.70
N THR A 164 9.50 -7.47 -6.61
CA THR A 164 8.94 -6.55 -7.62
C THR A 164 8.06 -7.27 -8.64
N GLU A 165 8.40 -8.51 -9.01
CA GLU A 165 7.60 -9.34 -9.91
C GLU A 165 6.26 -9.70 -9.28
N THR A 166 6.25 -10.26 -8.07
CA THR A 166 5.02 -10.56 -7.30
C THR A 166 4.18 -9.31 -7.03
N GLN A 167 4.79 -8.15 -6.79
CA GLN A 167 4.07 -6.89 -6.66
C GLN A 167 3.36 -6.50 -7.98
N SER A 168 4.01 -6.71 -9.14
CA SER A 168 3.41 -6.45 -10.45
C SER A 168 2.22 -7.38 -10.76
N GLU A 169 2.33 -8.68 -10.42
CA GLU A 169 1.25 -9.66 -10.53
C GLU A 169 0.07 -9.32 -9.62
N THR A 170 0.36 -8.86 -8.40
CA THR A 170 -0.66 -8.40 -7.43
C THR A 170 -1.42 -7.19 -7.97
N HIS A 171 -0.72 -6.20 -8.55
CA HIS A 171 -1.39 -5.05 -9.18
C HIS A 171 -2.21 -5.43 -10.42
N LYS A 172 -1.75 -6.39 -11.23
CA LYS A 172 -2.49 -6.89 -12.39
C LYS A 172 -3.78 -7.59 -11.97
N THR A 173 -3.70 -8.55 -11.05
CA THR A 173 -4.87 -9.27 -10.52
C THR A 173 -5.85 -8.35 -9.79
N GLN A 174 -5.35 -7.32 -9.08
CA GLN A 174 -6.19 -6.27 -8.50
C GLN A 174 -6.95 -5.47 -9.57
N ALA A 175 -6.33 -5.14 -10.71
CA ALA A 175 -7.01 -4.46 -11.81
C ALA A 175 -8.09 -5.34 -12.47
N GLU A 176 -7.82 -6.63 -12.66
CA GLU A 176 -8.79 -7.61 -13.16
C GLU A 176 -10.00 -7.78 -12.21
N LEU A 177 -9.77 -7.80 -10.89
CA LEU A 177 -10.84 -7.81 -9.88
C LEU A 177 -11.68 -6.52 -9.91
N VAL A 178 -11.08 -5.36 -10.18
CA VAL A 178 -11.82 -4.10 -10.34
C VAL A 178 -12.65 -4.10 -11.64
N SER A 179 -12.18 -4.75 -12.71
CA SER A 179 -12.95 -4.89 -13.96
C SER A 179 -14.16 -5.82 -13.78
N THR A 180 -13.92 -7.04 -13.29
CA THR A 180 -14.98 -8.04 -13.07
C THR A 180 -16.04 -7.55 -12.07
N ARG A 181 -15.67 -6.74 -11.08
CA ARG A 181 -16.65 -6.08 -10.19
C ARG A 181 -17.56 -5.10 -10.93
N LYS A 182 -17.02 -4.29 -11.86
CA LYS A 182 -17.84 -3.37 -12.68
C LYS A 182 -18.80 -4.13 -13.59
N GLU A 183 -18.36 -5.26 -14.14
CA GLU A 183 -19.21 -6.15 -14.93
C GLU A 183 -20.36 -6.73 -14.08
N LEU A 184 -20.07 -7.19 -12.85
CA LEU A 184 -21.11 -7.65 -11.91
C LEU A 184 -22.12 -6.55 -11.56
N ASP A 185 -21.67 -5.32 -11.28
CA ASP A 185 -22.56 -4.20 -10.98
C ASP A 185 -23.44 -3.82 -12.21
N TRP A 186 -22.89 -3.93 -13.42
CA TRP A 186 -23.64 -3.75 -14.68
C TRP A 186 -24.67 -4.87 -14.91
N ILE A 187 -24.29 -6.14 -14.75
CA ILE A 187 -25.20 -7.30 -14.85
C ILE A 187 -26.33 -7.16 -13.82
N LYS A 188 -26.01 -6.78 -12.57
CA LYS A 188 -26.99 -6.58 -11.51
C LYS A 188 -28.01 -5.50 -11.87
N THR A 189 -27.54 -4.38 -12.44
CA THR A 189 -28.40 -3.29 -12.93
C THR A 189 -29.32 -3.76 -14.06
N LYS A 190 -28.80 -4.58 -14.99
CA LYS A 190 -29.60 -5.18 -16.08
C LYS A 190 -30.65 -6.17 -15.56
N LEU A 191 -30.29 -7.01 -14.58
CA LEU A 191 -31.19 -7.97 -13.95
C LEU A 191 -32.37 -7.26 -13.26
N THR A 192 -32.10 -6.20 -12.48
CA THR A 192 -33.16 -5.43 -11.82
C THR A 192 -34.09 -4.73 -12.81
N GLY A 193 -33.58 -4.29 -13.97
CA GLY A 193 -34.42 -3.78 -15.05
C GLY A 193 -35.35 -4.85 -15.63
N ALA A 194 -34.78 -6.00 -16.01
CA ALA A 194 -35.55 -7.12 -16.55
C ALA A 194 -36.63 -7.64 -15.59
N GLN A 195 -36.36 -7.67 -14.28
CA GLN A 195 -37.35 -8.03 -13.26
C GLN A 195 -38.52 -7.02 -13.20
N SER A 196 -38.25 -5.72 -13.36
CA SER A 196 -39.31 -4.70 -13.43
C SER A 196 -40.16 -4.84 -14.70
N ASP A 197 -39.56 -5.21 -15.83
CA ASP A 197 -40.27 -5.46 -17.09
C ASP A 197 -41.11 -6.75 -17.01
N GLU A 198 -40.60 -7.80 -16.34
CA GLU A 198 -41.35 -9.03 -16.04
C GLU A 198 -42.57 -8.74 -15.16
N GLU A 199 -42.41 -7.96 -14.08
CA GLU A 199 -43.53 -7.58 -13.22
C GLU A 199 -44.59 -6.75 -13.96
N SER A 200 -44.15 -5.84 -14.83
CA SER A 200 -45.02 -5.02 -15.69
C SER A 200 -45.81 -5.88 -16.69
N THR A 201 -45.14 -6.80 -17.39
CA THR A 201 -45.79 -7.72 -18.33
C THR A 201 -46.76 -8.68 -17.62
N ARG A 202 -46.40 -9.17 -16.43
CA ARG A 202 -47.28 -9.99 -15.59
C ARG A 202 -48.55 -9.25 -15.15
N LYS A 203 -48.46 -7.97 -14.79
CA LYS A 203 -49.64 -7.13 -14.48
C LYS A 203 -50.56 -6.96 -15.68
N ARG A 204 -50.00 -6.68 -16.86
CA ARG A 204 -50.76 -6.57 -18.12
C ARG A 204 -51.43 -7.89 -18.52
N LEU A 205 -50.80 -9.03 -18.26
CA LEU A 205 -51.40 -10.34 -18.53
C LEU A 205 -52.63 -10.57 -17.64
N ALA A 206 -52.51 -10.31 -16.33
CA ALA A 206 -53.63 -10.45 -15.39
C ALA A 206 -54.82 -9.52 -15.72
N GLU A 207 -54.56 -8.32 -16.23
CA GLU A 207 -55.60 -7.41 -16.74
C GLU A 207 -56.31 -8.01 -17.97
N LYS A 208 -55.57 -8.61 -18.92
CA LYS A 208 -56.14 -9.27 -20.11
C LYS A 208 -56.92 -10.53 -19.77
N ASP A 209 -56.49 -11.30 -18.77
CA ASP A 209 -57.25 -12.45 -18.28
C ASP A 209 -58.60 -12.02 -17.69
N GLY A 210 -58.62 -10.92 -16.92
CA GLY A 210 -59.85 -10.31 -16.40
C GLY A 210 -60.80 -9.79 -17.50
N GLU A 211 -60.26 -9.12 -18.54
CA GLU A 211 -61.04 -8.74 -19.72
C GLU A 211 -61.65 -9.97 -20.42
N MET A 212 -60.89 -11.06 -20.56
CA MET A 212 -61.33 -12.30 -21.19
C MET A 212 -62.43 -13.01 -20.38
N GLU A 213 -62.36 -13.04 -19.04
CA GLU A 213 -63.45 -13.55 -18.21
C GLU A 213 -64.72 -12.69 -18.35
N TYR A 214 -64.60 -11.37 -18.34
CA TYR A 214 -65.72 -10.46 -18.54
C TYR A 214 -66.40 -10.67 -19.90
N LEU A 215 -65.62 -10.79 -20.98
CA LEU A 215 -66.13 -11.04 -22.32
C LEU A 215 -66.77 -12.43 -22.44
N ARG A 216 -66.20 -13.47 -21.82
CA ARG A 216 -66.83 -14.81 -21.75
C ARG A 216 -68.17 -14.78 -21.04
N LYS A 217 -68.27 -14.07 -19.91
CA LYS A 217 -69.53 -13.92 -19.18
C LYS A 217 -70.59 -13.24 -20.05
N ARG A 218 -70.25 -12.10 -20.68
CA ARG A 218 -71.19 -11.38 -21.54
C ARG A 218 -71.59 -12.15 -22.79
N LEU A 219 -70.68 -12.95 -23.35
CA LEU A 219 -71.02 -13.88 -24.44
C LEU A 219 -72.07 -14.90 -23.99
N ALA A 220 -71.90 -15.50 -22.81
CA ALA A 220 -72.86 -16.46 -22.26
C ALA A 220 -74.24 -15.82 -21.98
N GLU A 221 -74.27 -14.57 -21.49
CA GLU A 221 -75.49 -13.77 -21.33
C GLU A 221 -76.19 -13.56 -22.68
N THR A 222 -75.48 -13.06 -23.71
CA THR A 222 -76.07 -12.86 -25.05
C THR A 222 -76.52 -14.16 -25.74
N GLN A 223 -75.85 -15.29 -25.46
CA GLN A 223 -76.27 -16.60 -25.96
C GLN A 223 -77.59 -17.05 -25.31
N ALA A 224 -77.75 -16.85 -24.00
CA ALA A 224 -79.00 -17.15 -23.30
C ALA A 224 -80.17 -16.27 -23.76
N GLU A 225 -79.92 -14.98 -24.05
CA GLU A 225 -80.90 -14.08 -24.66
C GLU A 225 -81.32 -14.57 -26.07
N LEU A 226 -80.35 -14.99 -26.89
CA LEU A 226 -80.60 -15.51 -28.24
C LEU A 226 -81.43 -16.81 -28.20
N ASP A 227 -81.10 -17.74 -27.31
CA ASP A 227 -81.86 -18.99 -27.15
C ASP A 227 -83.27 -18.73 -26.62
N SER A 228 -83.44 -17.78 -25.69
CA SER A 228 -84.75 -17.31 -25.24
C SER A 228 -85.59 -16.77 -26.41
N SER A 229 -85.05 -15.81 -27.17
CA SER A 229 -85.73 -15.23 -28.35
C SER A 229 -86.07 -16.29 -29.40
N LYS A 230 -85.18 -17.28 -29.62
CA LYS A 230 -85.46 -18.41 -30.51
C LYS A 230 -86.64 -19.25 -30.01
N THR A 231 -86.72 -19.56 -28.72
CA THR A 231 -87.87 -20.30 -28.16
C THR A 231 -89.17 -19.51 -28.26
N GLU A 232 -89.12 -18.18 -28.10
CA GLU A 232 -90.27 -17.29 -28.30
C GLU A 232 -90.73 -17.28 -29.76
N VAL A 233 -89.81 -17.15 -30.72
CA VAL A 233 -90.11 -17.23 -32.17
C VAL A 233 -90.66 -18.60 -32.56
N GLU A 234 -90.15 -19.69 -31.98
CA GLU A 234 -90.75 -21.03 -32.16
C GLU A 234 -92.15 -21.12 -31.55
N GLY A 235 -92.38 -20.54 -30.37
CA GLY A 235 -93.70 -20.43 -29.75
C GLY A 235 -94.70 -19.68 -30.64
N LEU A 236 -94.29 -18.50 -31.14
CA LEU A 236 -95.07 -17.70 -32.09
C LEU A 236 -95.34 -18.44 -33.40
N ARG A 237 -94.36 -19.19 -33.93
CA ARG A 237 -94.56 -20.07 -35.10
C ARG A 237 -95.56 -21.19 -34.81
N ARG A 238 -95.51 -21.83 -33.64
CA ARG A 238 -96.47 -22.87 -33.23
C ARG A 238 -97.88 -22.29 -33.09
N LEU A 239 -98.03 -21.09 -32.49
CA LEU A 239 -99.30 -20.37 -32.42
C LEU A 239 -99.84 -20.01 -33.82
N ASN A 240 -98.98 -19.54 -34.72
CA ASN A 240 -99.38 -19.22 -36.10
C ASN A 240 -99.72 -20.49 -36.91
N ALA A 241 -99.00 -21.60 -36.69
CA ALA A 241 -99.32 -22.90 -37.28
C ALA A 241 -100.64 -23.47 -36.75
N ALA A 242 -100.95 -23.32 -35.46
CA ALA A 242 -102.26 -23.67 -34.90
C ALA A 242 -103.39 -22.80 -35.49
N ARG A 243 -103.12 -21.51 -35.72
CA ARG A 243 -104.05 -20.58 -36.38
C ARG A 243 -104.31 -20.93 -37.85
N SER A 244 -103.29 -21.34 -38.60
CA SER A 244 -103.45 -21.84 -39.99
C SER A 244 -104.03 -23.26 -40.05
N GLY A 245 -103.73 -24.12 -39.09
CA GLY A 245 -104.24 -25.50 -39.01
C GLY A 245 -105.75 -25.60 -38.81
N SER A 246 -106.39 -24.52 -38.36
CA SER A 246 -107.86 -24.43 -38.30
C SER A 246 -108.51 -24.22 -39.68
N VAL A 247 -107.73 -24.07 -40.77
CA VAL A 247 -108.22 -23.83 -42.14
C VAL A 247 -107.47 -24.65 -43.18
N SER A 248 -107.38 -25.99 -43.00
CA SER A 248 -107.24 -26.98 -44.09
C SER A 248 -107.26 -28.41 -43.56
N SER A 249 -108.33 -29.16 -43.86
CA SER A 249 -108.36 -30.62 -43.74
C SER A 249 -109.31 -31.23 -44.78
N VAL A 250 -108.80 -31.47 -45.99
CA VAL A 250 -109.34 -32.47 -46.92
C VAL A 250 -108.17 -33.19 -47.61
N SER A 251 -108.19 -34.51 -47.48
CA SER A 251 -107.63 -35.60 -48.32
C SER A 251 -106.87 -35.22 -49.62
N SER A 252 -105.86 -35.98 -50.08
CA SER A 252 -106.01 -37.40 -50.46
C SER A 252 -104.71 -38.06 -50.98
N VAL A 253 -104.57 -39.37 -50.73
CA VAL A 253 -104.01 -40.46 -51.59
C VAL A 253 -102.72 -40.25 -52.42
N GLY A 254 -101.75 -41.18 -52.27
CA GLY A 254 -100.81 -41.55 -53.36
C GLY A 254 -99.40 -42.05 -52.97
N THR A 255 -99.20 -43.37 -52.91
CA THR A 255 -97.90 -44.07 -52.96
C THR A 255 -97.31 -44.08 -54.40
N PRO A 256 -96.06 -44.54 -54.71
CA PRO A 256 -95.09 -45.32 -53.90
C PRO A 256 -93.59 -44.88 -53.96
N GLN A 257 -92.74 -45.70 -53.31
CA GLN A 257 -91.27 -45.72 -53.18
C GLN A 257 -90.48 -45.80 -54.51
N PRO A 258 -89.20 -45.35 -54.57
CA PRO A 258 -88.08 -46.32 -54.72
C PRO A 258 -86.76 -45.97 -53.96
N ALA A 259 -85.72 -46.79 -54.20
CA ALA A 259 -84.52 -47.10 -53.39
C ALA A 259 -83.29 -46.11 -53.46
N PRO A 260 -82.17 -46.36 -52.72
CA PRO A 260 -81.06 -45.40 -52.44
C PRO A 260 -79.84 -45.51 -53.41
N PRO A 261 -78.86 -44.57 -53.37
CA PRO A 261 -77.49 -44.86 -52.84
C PRO A 261 -76.76 -43.58 -52.29
N PRO A 262 -75.41 -43.46 -52.25
CA PRO A 262 -74.41 -44.06 -51.34
C PRO A 262 -73.55 -43.02 -50.54
N PRO A 263 -72.66 -43.45 -49.61
CA PRO A 263 -71.59 -42.64 -48.99
C PRO A 263 -70.25 -42.76 -49.76
N PRO A 264 -69.07 -42.31 -49.26
CA PRO A 264 -68.74 -41.46 -48.11
C PRO A 264 -68.26 -40.06 -48.60
N PRO A 265 -66.97 -39.59 -48.58
CA PRO A 265 -65.70 -40.10 -48.03
C PRO A 265 -65.37 -39.58 -46.60
N THR A 266 -64.21 -39.98 -46.07
CA THR A 266 -63.61 -39.56 -44.79
C THR A 266 -62.27 -38.85 -45.05
N ALA A 267 -61.91 -37.82 -44.28
CA ALA A 267 -60.54 -37.28 -44.25
C ALA A 267 -59.85 -37.65 -42.93
N VAL A 268 -58.87 -38.54 -43.00
CA VAL A 268 -57.95 -38.86 -41.90
C VAL A 268 -56.77 -37.90 -41.98
N LEU A 269 -56.38 -37.34 -40.83
CA LEU A 269 -55.07 -36.73 -40.62
C LEU A 269 -54.50 -37.33 -39.34
N ASP A 270 -53.57 -38.26 -39.54
CA ASP A 270 -52.76 -38.92 -38.51
C ASP A 270 -51.55 -38.04 -38.12
N PRO A 271 -50.83 -38.36 -37.02
CA PRO A 271 -50.05 -37.40 -36.22
C PRO A 271 -48.64 -37.05 -36.72
#